data_AF-A0A7S1JRE3-F1
#
_entry.id   AF-A0A7S1JRE3-F1
#
_cell.length_a   1.000
_cell.length_b   1.000
_cell.length_c   1.000
_cell.angle_alpha   90.00
_cell.angle_beta   90.00
_cell.angle_gamma   90.00
#
_symmetry.space_group_name_H-M   'P 1'
#
loop_
_entity.id
_entity.type
_entity.pdbx_description
1 polymer ?
#
loop_
_entity_poly.entity_id
_entity_poly.type
_entity_poly.pdbx_seq_one_letter_code
_entity_poly.pdbx_strand_id
1 'polypeptide(L)'
;VAVVVGTLFGMFLNGQAMILEEGDEIPGGPHIFNEAAWRLSFGAADSSYVLFVVSLCGTLIASLMPIYQGILKVEDCVIAFFNGVKFMLSSCFVLMSAWGIKKVCDGMGTGDWISGLMGNVDARIVPLVTFILAAVCALATGTSWGTMGILLPVTVPIAYRLSERAEGGRFGLSPLGVKLIFLTASAVLDGAIFGDHCSPISDTTVLSSVATRCNLIDHVKTQLPYACFGAMLALCLGYIAVPFGMPEYGLTFIGYVVATVAFWFLVGKPLPDHLVTGGKDYGRGQAFKQLKDGEDHTVTTTAETTETTATTTMAYCGSVTPSTITPPSTTVPVLVTPSTTVQDV
;
A
#
# COMPACT_ATOMS: atom_id res chain seq x y z
N VAL A 1 15.48 -7.39 1.31
CA VAL A 1 16.08 -8.58 0.68
C VAL A 1 16.01 -9.80 1.58
N ALA A 2 16.56 -9.77 2.80
CA ALA A 2 16.55 -10.92 3.71
C ALA A 2 15.15 -11.51 3.95
N VAL A 3 14.13 -10.68 4.18
CA VAL A 3 12.74 -11.14 4.36
C VAL A 3 12.22 -11.81 3.08
N VAL A 4 12.36 -11.19 1.92
CA VAL A 4 11.85 -11.73 0.64
C VAL A 4 12.48 -13.08 0.30
N VAL A 5 13.82 -13.16 0.39
CA VAL A 5 14.56 -14.40 0.15
C VAL A 5 14.19 -15.45 1.21
N GLY A 6 14.15 -15.05 2.48
CA GLY A 6 13.76 -15.92 3.58
C GLY A 6 12.35 -16.48 3.42
N THR A 7 11.39 -15.70 2.93
CA THR A 7 10.02 -16.16 2.67
C THR A 7 9.99 -17.16 1.53
N LEU A 8 10.63 -16.85 0.39
CA LEU A 8 10.63 -17.75 -0.78
C LEU A 8 11.27 -19.11 -0.47
N PHE A 9 12.47 -19.09 0.12
CA PHE A 9 13.17 -20.32 0.49
C PHE A 9 12.55 -20.99 1.71
N GLY A 10 12.03 -20.22 2.67
CA GLY A 10 11.33 -20.76 3.83
C GLY A 10 10.06 -21.51 3.43
N MET A 11 9.28 -20.96 2.50
CA MET A 11 8.09 -21.64 1.96
C MET A 11 8.48 -22.89 1.18
N PHE A 12 9.54 -22.83 0.38
CA PHE A 12 10.03 -24.00 -0.35
C PHE A 12 10.44 -25.13 0.61
N LEU A 13 11.30 -24.84 1.59
CA LEU A 13 11.81 -25.85 2.53
C LEU A 13 10.72 -26.40 3.45
N ASN A 14 9.89 -25.52 4.02
CA ASN A 14 8.79 -25.95 4.88
C ASN A 14 7.77 -26.78 4.10
N GLY A 15 7.41 -26.36 2.89
CA GLY A 15 6.51 -27.13 2.02
C GLY A 15 7.05 -28.51 1.66
N GLN A 16 8.35 -28.64 1.37
CA GLN A 16 8.97 -29.95 1.15
C GLN A 16 8.94 -30.82 2.40
N ALA A 17 9.21 -30.25 3.57
CA ALA A 17 9.17 -30.99 4.82
C ALA A 17 7.77 -31.56 5.12
N MET A 18 6.71 -30.78 4.87
CA MET A 18 5.32 -31.22 5.04
C MET A 18 4.96 -32.35 4.07
N ILE A 19 5.33 -32.25 2.79
CA ILE A 19 5.06 -33.29 1.79
C ILE A 19 5.77 -34.61 2.16
N LEU A 20 7.01 -34.52 2.63
CA LEU A 20 7.80 -35.69 3.07
C LEU A 20 7.26 -36.31 4.36
N GLU A 21 6.70 -35.51 5.28
CA GLU A 21 6.01 -36.02 6.48
C GLU A 21 4.70 -36.74 6.14
N GLU A 22 4.00 -36.31 5.10
CA GLU A 22 2.76 -36.95 4.63
C GLU A 22 3.03 -38.24 3.83
N GLY A 23 4.28 -38.50 3.47
CA GLY A 23 4.72 -39.70 2.74
C GLY A 23 4.56 -39.60 1.23
N ASP A 24 4.24 -38.41 0.71
CA ASP A 24 4.10 -38.15 -0.72
C ASP A 24 5.45 -37.89 -1.39
N GLU A 25 5.63 -38.41 -2.60
CA GLU A 25 6.85 -38.20 -3.38
C GLU A 25 6.72 -36.97 -4.29
N ILE A 26 7.74 -36.11 -4.27
CA ILE A 26 7.83 -34.98 -5.19
C ILE A 26 8.30 -35.49 -6.57
N PRO A 27 7.49 -35.39 -7.64
CA PRO A 27 7.90 -35.83 -8.96
C PRO A 27 9.13 -35.07 -9.42
N GLY A 28 10.24 -35.77 -9.72
CA GLY A 28 11.52 -35.16 -10.11
C GLY A 28 12.43 -34.73 -8.95
N GLY A 29 12.07 -35.06 -7.70
CA GLY A 29 12.89 -34.87 -6.52
C GLY A 29 12.85 -33.46 -5.91
N PRO A 30 13.33 -33.31 -4.65
CA PRO A 30 13.24 -32.08 -3.85
C PRO A 30 14.34 -31.07 -4.22
N HIS A 31 14.54 -30.80 -5.52
CA HIS A 31 15.60 -29.90 -5.99
C HIS A 31 15.05 -28.54 -6.42
N ILE A 32 15.84 -27.49 -6.18
CA ILE A 32 15.48 -26.10 -6.50
C ILE A 32 15.27 -25.81 -7.99
N PHE A 33 15.74 -26.68 -8.88
CA PHE A 33 15.57 -26.52 -10.33
C PHE A 33 14.33 -27.24 -10.88
N ASN A 34 13.54 -27.88 -10.01
CA ASN A 34 12.34 -28.59 -10.38
C ASN A 34 11.10 -27.69 -10.18
N GLU A 35 10.43 -27.31 -11.27
CA GLU A 35 9.21 -26.49 -11.23
C GLU A 35 8.09 -27.17 -10.42
N ALA A 36 7.94 -28.49 -10.55
CA ALA A 36 6.93 -29.25 -9.82
C ALA A 36 7.18 -29.19 -8.31
N ALA A 37 8.45 -29.21 -7.88
CA ALA A 37 8.82 -29.05 -6.47
C ALA A 37 8.37 -27.68 -5.94
N TRP A 38 8.65 -26.59 -6.67
CA TRP A 38 8.20 -25.25 -6.26
C TRP A 38 6.68 -25.17 -6.14
N ARG A 39 5.94 -25.67 -7.14
CA ARG A 39 4.48 -25.56 -7.14
C ARG A 39 3.83 -26.37 -6.01
N LEU A 40 4.31 -27.60 -5.79
CA LEU A 40 3.79 -28.47 -4.74
C LEU A 40 4.18 -27.94 -3.34
N SER A 41 5.42 -27.53 -3.15
CA SER A 41 5.88 -26.99 -1.87
C SER A 41 5.13 -25.72 -1.48
N PHE A 42 4.86 -24.80 -2.42
CA PHE A 42 4.07 -23.60 -2.12
C PHE A 42 2.60 -23.91 -1.80
N GLY A 43 2.06 -25.01 -2.35
CA GLY A 43 0.71 -25.47 -2.01
C GLY A 43 0.60 -26.11 -0.64
N ALA A 44 1.66 -26.80 -0.18
CA ALA A 44 1.69 -27.51 1.10
C ALA A 44 2.30 -26.72 2.27
N ALA A 45 3.01 -25.62 2.01
CA ALA A 45 3.71 -24.86 3.04
C ALA A 45 2.76 -24.18 4.05
N ASP A 46 3.11 -24.22 5.34
CA ASP A 46 2.50 -23.37 6.34
C ASP A 46 3.03 -21.93 6.18
N SER A 47 2.28 -21.14 5.41
CA SER A 47 2.60 -19.75 5.15
C SER A 47 2.66 -18.91 6.43
N SER A 48 1.84 -19.22 7.44
CA SER A 48 1.78 -18.44 8.68
C SER A 48 3.04 -18.64 9.52
N TYR A 49 3.47 -19.90 9.66
CA TYR A 49 4.70 -20.24 10.38
C TYR A 49 5.93 -19.62 9.71
N VAL A 50 6.05 -19.79 8.38
CA VAL A 50 7.20 -19.26 7.64
C VAL A 50 7.26 -17.73 7.71
N LEU A 51 6.14 -17.03 7.49
CA LEU A 51 6.10 -15.57 7.55
C LEU A 51 6.44 -15.04 8.96
N PHE A 52 5.99 -15.74 10.01
CA PHE A 52 6.33 -15.39 11.39
C PHE A 52 7.83 -15.51 11.66
N VAL A 53 8.45 -16.65 11.35
CA VAL A 53 9.89 -16.86 11.59
C VAL A 53 10.74 -15.90 10.76
N VAL A 54 10.40 -15.72 9.48
CA VAL A 54 11.15 -14.84 8.57
C VAL A 54 11.02 -13.37 8.97
N SER A 55 9.85 -12.92 9.44
CA SER A 55 9.67 -11.54 9.94
C SER A 55 10.46 -11.30 11.23
N LEU A 56 10.53 -12.28 12.14
CA LEU A 56 11.36 -12.22 13.33
C LEU A 56 12.85 -12.10 12.98
N CYS A 57 13.35 -12.98 12.11
CA CYS A 57 14.73 -12.93 11.62
C CYS A 57 15.03 -11.62 10.86
N GLY A 58 14.09 -11.14 10.03
CA GLY A 58 14.22 -9.90 9.30
C GLY A 58 14.32 -8.68 10.22
N THR A 59 13.48 -8.62 11.25
CA THR A 59 13.53 -7.57 12.27
C THR A 59 14.85 -7.59 13.04
N LEU A 60 15.35 -8.79 13.37
CA LEU A 60 16.65 -8.96 14.02
C LEU A 60 17.79 -8.44 13.14
N ILE A 61 17.84 -8.83 11.87
CA ILE A 61 18.85 -8.36 10.91
C ILE A 61 18.76 -6.83 10.74
N ALA A 62 17.55 -6.29 10.61
CA ALA A 62 17.32 -4.85 10.48
C ALA A 62 17.77 -4.07 11.72
N SER A 63 17.67 -4.66 12.91
CA SER A 63 18.14 -4.06 14.16
C SER A 63 19.67 -4.16 14.31
N LEU A 64 20.27 -5.29 13.90
CA LEU A 64 21.71 -5.53 14.03
C LEU A 64 22.55 -4.74 13.02
N MET A 65 22.05 -4.51 11.81
CA MET A 65 22.78 -3.80 10.75
C MET A 65 23.24 -2.38 11.15
N PRO A 66 22.36 -1.48 11.64
CA PRO A 66 22.78 -0.15 12.05
C PRO A 66 23.64 -0.14 13.34
N ILE A 67 23.47 -1.15 14.21
CA ILE A 67 24.31 -1.34 15.40
C ILE A 67 25.74 -1.71 14.98
N TYR A 68 25.89 -2.68 14.07
CA TYR A 68 27.19 -3.11 13.55
C TYR A 68 27.90 -2.00 12.77
N GLN A 69 27.13 -1.19 12.05
CA GLN A 69 27.66 -0.01 11.32
C GLN A 69 27.97 1.18 12.25
N GLY A 70 27.65 1.10 13.54
CA GLY A 70 27.87 2.18 14.50
C GLY A 70 27.02 3.42 14.26
N ILE A 71 25.91 3.29 13.54
CA ILE A 71 25.02 4.41 13.16
C ILE A 71 24.02 4.70 14.29
N LEU A 72 23.47 3.66 14.91
CA LEU A 72 22.46 3.76 15.97
C LEU A 72 22.89 2.97 17.20
N LYS A 73 22.57 3.49 18.40
CA LYS A 73 22.73 2.73 19.65
C LYS A 73 21.60 1.71 19.78
N VAL A 74 21.81 0.72 20.64
CA VAL A 74 20.79 -0.31 20.95
C VAL A 74 19.48 0.32 21.41
N GLU A 75 19.54 1.36 22.24
CA GLU A 75 18.37 2.09 22.73
C GLU A 75 17.55 2.72 21.59
N ASP A 76 18.23 3.39 20.65
CA ASP A 76 17.58 4.00 19.49
C ASP A 76 16.92 2.94 18.60
N CYS A 77 17.55 1.78 18.43
CA CYS A 77 16.96 0.65 17.72
C CYS A 77 15.69 0.12 18.41
N VAL A 78 15.67 0.03 19.74
CA VAL A 78 14.49 -0.41 20.49
C VAL A 78 13.35 0.61 20.35
N ILE A 79 13.65 1.91 20.46
CA ILE A 79 12.65 2.98 20.26
C ILE A 79 12.08 2.91 18.84
N ALA A 80 12.95 2.74 17.82
CA ALA A 80 12.53 2.60 16.43
C ALA A 80 11.61 1.38 16.22
N PHE A 81 11.93 0.24 16.85
CA PHE A 81 11.09 -0.96 16.80
C PHE A 81 9.68 -0.69 17.34
N PHE A 82 9.55 -0.10 18.54
CA PHE A 82 8.24 0.20 19.13
C PHE A 82 7.45 1.24 18.33
N ASN A 83 8.12 2.22 17.72
CA ASN A 83 7.46 3.15 16.80
C ASN A 83 6.92 2.42 15.56
N GLY A 84 7.65 1.44 15.03
CA GLY A 84 7.17 0.58 13.95
C GLY A 84 5.95 -0.26 14.35
N VAL A 85 5.94 -0.83 15.55
CA VAL A 85 4.78 -1.59 16.07
C VAL A 85 3.53 -0.71 16.13
N LYS A 86 3.63 0.54 16.60
CA LYS A 86 2.50 1.47 16.64
C LYS A 86 1.91 1.73 15.25
N PHE A 87 2.76 1.89 14.24
CA PHE A 87 2.33 2.08 12.86
C PHE A 87 1.60 0.85 12.31
N MET A 88 2.02 -0.36 12.69
CA MET A 88 1.40 -1.62 12.26
C MET A 88 0.04 -1.92 12.92
N LEU A 89 -0.25 -1.36 14.10
CA LEU A 89 -1.52 -1.60 14.79
C LEU A 89 -2.74 -1.21 13.95
N SER A 90 -2.65 -0.12 13.17
CA SER A 90 -3.74 0.33 12.29
C SER A 90 -4.11 -0.74 11.26
N SER A 91 -3.11 -1.32 10.57
CA SER A 91 -3.33 -2.40 9.62
C SER A 91 -3.89 -3.67 10.29
N CYS A 92 -3.47 -3.99 11.52
CA CYS A 92 -4.03 -5.12 12.27
C CYS A 92 -5.54 -4.96 12.52
N PHE A 93 -6.00 -3.77 12.91
CA PHE A 93 -7.44 -3.51 13.10
C PHE A 93 -8.21 -3.69 11.79
N VAL A 94 -7.69 -3.17 10.68
CA VAL A 94 -8.31 -3.33 9.37
C VAL A 94 -8.43 -4.81 8.98
N LEU A 95 -7.38 -5.62 9.16
CA LEU A 95 -7.41 -7.05 8.84
C LEU A 95 -8.41 -7.82 9.72
N MET A 96 -8.50 -7.49 11.01
CA MET A 96 -9.51 -8.07 11.90
C MET A 96 -10.94 -7.70 11.46
N SER A 97 -11.18 -6.42 11.13
CA SER A 97 -12.46 -5.97 10.59
C SER A 97 -12.80 -6.63 9.26
N ALA A 98 -11.81 -6.83 8.37
CA ALA A 98 -11.99 -7.50 7.09
C ALA A 98 -12.52 -8.94 7.26
N TRP A 99 -12.00 -9.69 8.25
CA TRP A 99 -12.53 -11.02 8.56
C TRP A 99 -13.94 -10.97 9.12
N GLY A 100 -14.26 -9.96 9.93
CA GLY A 100 -15.62 -9.70 10.39
C GLY A 100 -16.59 -9.44 9.23
N ILE A 101 -16.23 -8.54 8.31
CA ILE A 101 -17.01 -8.23 7.10
C ILE A 101 -17.19 -9.51 6.27
N LYS A 102 -16.12 -10.28 6.05
CA LYS A 102 -16.20 -11.56 5.33
C LYS A 102 -17.25 -12.48 5.93
N LYS A 103 -17.21 -12.70 7.26
CA LYS A 103 -18.15 -13.58 7.95
C LYS A 103 -19.60 -13.10 7.85
N VAL A 104 -19.82 -11.79 7.91
CA VAL A 104 -21.16 -11.21 7.72
C VAL A 104 -21.63 -11.41 6.28
N CYS A 105 -20.77 -11.16 5.28
CA CYS A 105 -21.10 -11.38 3.87
C CYS A 105 -21.39 -12.85 3.56
N ASP A 106 -20.60 -13.77 4.11
CA ASP A 106 -20.80 -15.21 4.00
C ASP A 106 -22.14 -15.61 4.64
N GLY A 107 -22.45 -15.09 5.84
CA GLY A 107 -23.69 -15.37 6.56
C GLY A 107 -24.95 -14.80 5.90
N MET A 108 -24.83 -13.68 5.20
CA MET A 108 -25.93 -13.07 4.44
C MET A 108 -26.09 -13.67 3.04
N GLY A 109 -25.12 -14.48 2.57
CA GLY A 109 -25.07 -14.93 1.18
C GLY A 109 -24.91 -13.76 0.19
N THR A 110 -24.19 -12.70 0.58
CA THR A 110 -24.07 -11.47 -0.22
C THR A 110 -23.51 -11.76 -1.62
N GLY A 111 -22.55 -12.66 -1.75
CA GLY A 111 -22.00 -13.07 -3.05
C GLY A 111 -23.06 -13.72 -3.95
N ASP A 112 -23.93 -14.57 -3.38
CA ASP A 112 -25.02 -15.23 -4.10
C ASP A 112 -26.10 -14.23 -4.51
N TRP A 113 -26.45 -13.30 -3.61
CA TRP A 113 -27.43 -12.26 -3.88
C TRP A 113 -26.98 -11.30 -4.99
N ILE A 114 -25.75 -10.78 -4.91
CA ILE A 114 -25.20 -9.86 -5.93
C ILE A 114 -25.01 -10.58 -7.27
N SER A 115 -24.43 -11.79 -7.27
CA SER A 115 -24.27 -12.57 -8.52
C SER A 115 -25.62 -12.96 -9.14
N GLY A 116 -26.66 -13.13 -8.31
CA GLY A 116 -28.04 -13.29 -8.76
C GLY A 116 -28.57 -12.05 -9.47
N LEU A 117 -28.35 -10.86 -8.89
CA LEU A 117 -28.78 -9.56 -9.43
C LEU A 117 -28.05 -9.20 -10.72
N MET A 118 -26.78 -9.58 -10.85
CA MET A 118 -25.95 -9.31 -12.03
C MET A 118 -26.38 -10.09 -13.29
N GLY A 119 -27.35 -11.01 -13.21
CA GLY A 119 -28.00 -11.60 -14.38
C GLY A 119 -27.01 -12.25 -15.37
N ASN A 120 -26.97 -11.73 -16.61
CA ASN A 120 -26.13 -12.20 -17.72
C ASN A 120 -24.86 -11.34 -17.93
N VAL A 121 -24.41 -10.58 -16.92
CA VAL A 121 -23.16 -9.81 -17.03
C VAL A 121 -21.98 -10.77 -17.24
N ASP A 122 -21.12 -10.44 -18.21
CA ASP A 122 -19.91 -11.19 -18.48
C ASP A 122 -18.95 -11.11 -17.28
N ALA A 123 -18.59 -12.28 -16.74
CA ALA A 123 -17.66 -12.41 -15.62
C ALA A 123 -16.30 -11.74 -15.87
N ARG A 124 -15.91 -11.59 -17.14
CA ARG A 124 -14.65 -10.96 -17.57
C ARG A 124 -14.57 -9.47 -17.21
N ILE A 125 -15.70 -8.81 -16.97
CA ILE A 125 -15.76 -7.37 -16.66
C ILE A 125 -15.57 -7.12 -15.15
N VAL A 126 -15.73 -8.14 -14.29
CA VAL A 126 -15.63 -7.97 -12.83
C VAL A 126 -14.29 -7.38 -12.39
N PRO A 127 -13.11 -7.90 -12.81
CA PRO A 127 -11.83 -7.33 -12.41
C PRO A 127 -11.69 -5.86 -12.78
N LEU A 128 -12.17 -5.46 -13.96
CA LEU A 128 -12.15 -4.07 -14.44
C LEU A 128 -12.94 -3.14 -13.52
N VAL A 129 -14.18 -3.51 -13.20
CA VAL A 129 -15.04 -2.70 -12.32
C VAL A 129 -14.47 -2.65 -10.91
N THR A 130 -13.97 -3.78 -10.41
CA THR A 130 -13.34 -3.88 -9.10
C THR A 130 -12.11 -2.98 -8.99
N PHE A 131 -11.27 -2.90 -10.01
CA PHE A 131 -10.12 -1.98 -10.03
C PHE A 131 -10.57 -0.52 -9.88
N ILE A 132 -11.57 -0.10 -10.68
CA ILE A 132 -12.06 1.28 -10.66
C ILE A 132 -12.68 1.62 -9.30
N LEU A 133 -13.47 0.70 -8.74
CA LEU A 133 -14.05 0.86 -7.41
C LEU A 133 -12.96 0.97 -6.33
N ALA A 134 -11.96 0.10 -6.35
CA ALA A 134 -10.84 0.17 -5.41
C ALA A 134 -10.03 1.47 -5.55
N ALA A 135 -9.77 1.91 -6.78
CA ALA A 135 -9.10 3.17 -7.07
C ALA A 135 -9.84 4.38 -6.49
N VAL A 136 -11.15 4.48 -6.75
CA VAL A 136 -11.97 5.59 -6.25
C VAL A 136 -12.10 5.54 -4.73
N CYS A 137 -12.35 4.35 -4.15
CA CYS A 137 -12.42 4.18 -2.70
C CYS A 137 -11.12 4.59 -2.02
N ALA A 138 -9.97 4.09 -2.48
CA ALA A 138 -8.68 4.43 -1.88
C ALA A 138 -8.27 5.89 -2.11
N LEU A 139 -8.62 6.47 -3.26
CA LEU A 139 -8.41 7.90 -3.50
C LEU A 139 -9.20 8.76 -2.52
N ALA A 140 -10.46 8.38 -2.25
CA ALA A 140 -11.36 9.09 -1.34
C ALA A 140 -11.04 8.87 0.14
N THR A 141 -10.57 7.69 0.54
CA THR A 141 -10.25 7.37 1.93
C THR A 141 -8.79 7.64 2.30
N GLY A 142 -7.90 7.76 1.30
CA GLY A 142 -6.46 7.93 1.52
C GLY A 142 -5.79 6.71 2.16
N THR A 143 -6.36 5.51 2.00
CA THR A 143 -5.78 4.28 2.58
C THR A 143 -5.88 3.08 1.66
N SER A 144 -4.72 2.46 1.40
CA SER A 144 -4.60 1.20 0.66
C SER A 144 -5.12 0.01 1.48
N TRP A 145 -4.58 -0.19 2.69
CA TRP A 145 -4.96 -1.31 3.56
C TRP A 145 -6.45 -1.32 3.89
N GLY A 146 -7.05 -0.16 4.21
CA GLY A 146 -8.48 -0.04 4.49
C GLY A 146 -9.34 -0.50 3.32
N THR A 147 -8.99 -0.04 2.11
CA THR A 147 -9.69 -0.38 0.88
C THR A 147 -9.59 -1.88 0.56
N MET A 148 -8.39 -2.46 0.69
CA MET A 148 -8.18 -3.90 0.51
C MET A 148 -8.98 -4.73 1.52
N GLY A 149 -9.01 -4.30 2.79
CA GLY A 149 -9.74 -4.96 3.85
C GLY A 149 -11.26 -4.97 3.66
N ILE A 150 -11.82 -3.94 3.03
CA ILE A 150 -13.27 -3.88 2.74
C ILE A 150 -13.62 -4.61 1.44
N LEU A 151 -12.83 -4.41 0.38
CA LEU A 151 -13.20 -4.89 -0.95
C LEU A 151 -12.83 -6.35 -1.20
N LEU A 152 -11.72 -6.88 -0.67
CA LEU A 152 -11.35 -8.28 -0.90
C LEU A 152 -12.42 -9.26 -0.36
N PRO A 153 -12.93 -9.12 0.89
CA PRO A 153 -13.98 -9.98 1.41
C PRO A 153 -15.28 -9.97 0.61
N VAL A 154 -15.56 -8.89 -0.12
CA VAL A 154 -16.82 -8.71 -0.86
C VAL A 154 -16.66 -9.15 -2.32
N THR A 155 -15.60 -8.70 -2.99
CA THR A 155 -15.41 -8.88 -4.44
C THR A 155 -14.93 -10.27 -4.81
N VAL A 156 -14.10 -10.91 -3.98
CA VAL A 156 -13.60 -12.26 -4.24
C VAL A 156 -14.73 -13.30 -4.25
N PRO A 157 -15.67 -13.34 -3.28
CA PRO A 157 -16.83 -14.23 -3.36
C PRO A 157 -17.72 -13.95 -4.58
N ILE A 158 -17.90 -12.69 -4.98
CA ILE A 158 -18.70 -12.33 -6.17
C ILE A 158 -18.04 -12.89 -7.43
N ALA A 159 -16.73 -12.69 -7.60
CA ALA A 159 -15.97 -13.24 -8.73
C ALA A 159 -16.03 -14.77 -8.76
N TYR A 160 -15.91 -15.41 -7.60
CA TYR A 160 -16.08 -16.85 -7.44
C TYR A 160 -17.45 -17.31 -7.97
N ARG A 161 -18.56 -16.73 -7.48
CA ARG A 161 -19.91 -17.13 -7.88
C ARG A 161 -20.25 -16.85 -9.33
N LEU A 162 -19.77 -15.73 -9.87
CA LEU A 162 -20.03 -15.39 -11.25
C LEU A 162 -19.24 -16.29 -12.21
N SER A 163 -18.00 -16.67 -11.84
CA SER A 163 -17.22 -17.66 -12.59
C SER A 163 -17.88 -19.05 -12.59
N GLU A 164 -18.40 -19.49 -11.42
CA GLU A 164 -19.15 -20.74 -11.28
C GLU A 164 -20.39 -20.77 -12.19
N ARG A 165 -21.14 -19.65 -12.25
CA ARG A 165 -22.34 -19.52 -13.09
C ARG A 165 -22.02 -19.49 -14.59
N ALA A 166 -20.98 -18.75 -14.99
CA ALA A 166 -20.58 -18.63 -16.39
C ALA A 166 -20.20 -19.98 -17.01
N GLU A 167 -19.71 -20.92 -16.21
CA GLU A 167 -19.27 -22.25 -16.63
C GLU A 167 -20.28 -23.37 -16.34
N GLY A 168 -21.53 -23.02 -16.02
CA GLY A 168 -22.62 -23.99 -15.82
C GLY A 168 -22.47 -24.85 -14.56
N GLY A 169 -21.88 -24.31 -13.49
CA GLY A 169 -21.74 -24.98 -12.19
C GLY A 169 -20.60 -26.00 -12.09
N ARG A 170 -19.70 -26.05 -13.09
CA ARG A 170 -18.49 -26.88 -13.05
C ARG A 170 -17.30 -26.08 -12.55
N PHE A 171 -17.33 -25.70 -11.28
CA PHE A 171 -16.18 -25.06 -10.62
C PHE A 171 -14.96 -25.99 -10.59
N GLY A 172 -13.76 -25.44 -10.76
CA GLY A 172 -12.50 -26.11 -10.41
C GLY A 172 -11.76 -26.87 -11.52
N LEU A 173 -12.27 -26.92 -12.76
CA LEU A 173 -11.57 -27.55 -13.89
C LEU A 173 -11.19 -26.58 -15.03
N SER A 174 -11.75 -25.38 -15.05
CA SER A 174 -11.44 -24.39 -16.09
C SER A 174 -10.34 -23.43 -15.62
N PRO A 175 -9.25 -23.27 -16.40
CA PRO A 175 -8.23 -22.26 -16.14
C PRO A 175 -8.78 -20.83 -16.03
N LEU A 176 -9.94 -20.54 -16.63
CA LEU A 176 -10.49 -19.20 -16.70
C LEU A 176 -11.12 -18.72 -15.37
N GLY A 177 -11.85 -19.58 -14.66
CA GLY A 177 -12.49 -19.22 -13.40
C GLY A 177 -11.49 -18.88 -12.29
N VAL A 178 -10.47 -19.71 -12.12
CA VAL A 178 -9.36 -19.47 -11.19
C VAL A 178 -8.63 -18.17 -11.52
N LYS A 179 -8.39 -17.93 -12.82
CA LYS A 179 -7.76 -16.71 -13.33
C LYS A 179 -8.57 -15.46 -12.99
N LEU A 180 -9.89 -15.47 -13.13
CA LEU A 180 -10.74 -14.32 -12.80
C LEU A 180 -10.74 -13.98 -11.31
N ILE A 181 -10.67 -14.98 -10.43
CA ILE A 181 -10.56 -14.77 -8.98
C ILE A 181 -9.25 -14.05 -8.64
N PHE A 182 -8.12 -14.57 -9.15
CA PHE A 182 -6.82 -13.93 -8.95
C PHE A 182 -6.79 -12.53 -9.54
N LEU A 183 -7.33 -12.34 -10.74
CA LEU A 183 -7.35 -11.04 -11.39
C LEU A 183 -8.24 -10.04 -10.64
N THR A 184 -9.35 -10.49 -10.04
CA THR A 184 -10.20 -9.63 -9.19
C THR A 184 -9.47 -9.26 -7.90
N ALA A 185 -8.78 -10.20 -7.26
CA ALA A 185 -7.97 -9.91 -6.08
C ALA A 185 -6.84 -8.91 -6.42
N SER A 186 -6.12 -9.13 -7.52
CA SER A 186 -5.12 -8.19 -8.05
C SER A 186 -5.72 -6.83 -8.36
N ALA A 187 -6.92 -6.77 -8.94
CA ALA A 187 -7.61 -5.51 -9.23
C ALA A 187 -7.87 -4.68 -7.98
N VAL A 188 -8.28 -5.32 -6.87
CA VAL A 188 -8.41 -4.62 -5.59
C VAL A 188 -7.06 -4.10 -5.11
N LEU A 189 -6.01 -4.92 -5.18
CA LEU A 189 -4.68 -4.54 -4.70
C LEU A 189 -4.12 -3.36 -5.50
N ASP A 190 -4.11 -3.45 -6.83
CA ASP A 190 -3.56 -2.41 -7.70
C ASP A 190 -4.39 -1.12 -7.62
N GLY A 191 -5.72 -1.24 -7.63
CA GLY A 191 -6.62 -0.09 -7.51
C GLY A 191 -6.44 0.61 -6.17
N ALA A 192 -6.35 -0.14 -5.07
CA ALA A 192 -6.13 0.42 -3.74
C ALA A 192 -4.79 1.15 -3.62
N ILE A 193 -3.72 0.59 -4.20
CA ILE A 193 -2.39 1.23 -4.22
C ILE A 193 -2.42 2.51 -5.09
N PHE A 194 -3.01 2.44 -6.28
CA PHE A 194 -3.12 3.60 -7.17
C PHE A 194 -3.88 4.75 -6.50
N GLY A 195 -5.03 4.47 -5.89
CA GLY A 195 -5.84 5.50 -5.23
C GLY A 195 -5.13 6.12 -4.03
N ASP A 196 -4.52 5.31 -3.17
CA ASP A 196 -3.73 5.76 -2.01
C ASP A 196 -2.56 6.67 -2.44
N HIS A 197 -1.82 6.27 -3.47
CA HIS A 197 -0.68 7.01 -4.00
C HIS A 197 -1.05 8.37 -4.61
N CYS A 198 -2.25 8.48 -5.19
CA CYS A 198 -2.74 9.71 -5.79
C CYS A 198 -3.49 10.61 -4.82
N SER A 199 -3.76 10.13 -3.59
CA SER A 199 -4.59 10.84 -2.63
C SER A 199 -3.79 11.88 -1.84
N PRO A 200 -4.19 13.17 -1.82
CA PRO A 200 -3.52 14.20 -1.03
C PRO A 200 -3.75 14.03 0.48
N ILE A 201 -4.76 13.26 0.88
CA ILE A 201 -5.06 12.99 2.29
C ILE A 201 -4.41 11.69 2.81
N SER A 202 -3.69 10.96 1.95
CA SER A 202 -3.04 9.72 2.34
C SER A 202 -1.83 9.97 3.24
N ASP A 203 -1.72 9.20 4.31
CA ASP A 203 -0.57 9.20 5.21
C ASP A 203 0.75 8.93 4.45
N THR A 204 0.72 8.04 3.46
CA THR A 204 1.89 7.69 2.65
C THR A 204 2.34 8.87 1.80
N THR A 205 1.38 9.58 1.19
CA THR A 205 1.63 10.77 0.37
C THR A 205 2.15 11.93 1.22
N VAL A 206 1.53 12.16 2.39
CA VAL A 206 1.96 13.17 3.36
C VAL A 206 3.37 12.87 3.85
N LEU A 207 3.64 11.66 4.33
CA LEU A 207 4.96 11.26 4.83
C LEU A 207 6.03 11.36 3.73
N SER A 208 5.71 10.98 2.50
CA SER A 208 6.62 11.09 1.35
C SER A 208 6.96 12.54 1.02
N SER A 209 5.97 13.44 1.06
CA SER A 209 6.20 14.88 0.84
C SER A 209 7.08 15.51 1.93
N VAL A 210 6.85 15.14 3.19
CA VAL A 210 7.65 15.59 4.34
C VAL A 210 9.08 15.06 4.26
N ALA A 211 9.25 13.77 3.95
CA ALA A 211 10.57 13.14 3.82
C ALA A 211 11.40 13.75 2.69
N THR A 212 10.74 14.14 1.59
CA THR A 212 11.38 14.79 0.44
C THR A 212 11.45 16.31 0.56
N ARG A 213 10.89 16.90 1.62
CA ARG A 213 10.81 18.34 1.87
C ARG A 213 10.18 19.13 0.71
N CYS A 214 9.22 18.53 0.01
CA CYS A 214 8.48 19.21 -1.05
C CYS A 214 7.06 19.55 -0.59
N ASN A 215 6.42 20.50 -1.27
CA ASN A 215 5.02 20.80 -1.04
C ASN A 215 4.16 19.57 -1.41
N LEU A 216 3.22 19.21 -0.53
CA LEU A 216 2.33 18.06 -0.71
C LEU A 216 1.58 18.09 -2.05
N ILE A 217 1.05 19.24 -2.45
CA ILE A 217 0.28 19.36 -3.69
C ILE A 217 1.20 19.22 -4.91
N ASP A 218 2.42 19.73 -4.84
CA ASP A 218 3.40 19.56 -5.91
C ASP A 218 3.88 18.10 -6.02
N HIS A 219 4.02 17.40 -4.89
CA HIS A 219 4.28 15.97 -4.85
C HIS A 219 3.20 15.19 -5.61
N VAL A 220 1.94 15.40 -5.25
CA VAL A 220 0.79 14.72 -5.88
C VAL A 220 0.70 15.07 -7.36
N LYS A 221 0.79 16.36 -7.73
CA LYS A 221 0.71 16.81 -9.13
C LYS A 221 1.80 16.20 -10.01
N THR A 222 3.00 16.01 -9.47
CA THR A 222 4.10 15.43 -10.24
C THR A 222 3.98 13.91 -10.35
N GLN A 223 3.38 13.23 -9.37
CA GLN A 223 3.18 11.77 -9.39
C GLN A 223 1.98 11.33 -10.21
N LEU A 224 0.87 12.09 -10.16
CA LEU A 224 -0.42 11.72 -10.75
C LEU A 224 -0.31 11.30 -12.24
N PRO A 225 0.44 11.98 -13.12
CA PRO A 225 0.59 11.56 -14.51
C PRO A 225 1.21 10.17 -14.67
N TYR A 226 2.22 9.83 -13.85
CA TYR A 226 2.88 8.52 -13.88
C TYR A 226 1.97 7.43 -13.32
N ALA A 227 1.27 7.74 -12.23
CA ALA A 227 0.32 6.82 -11.61
C ALA A 227 -0.87 6.52 -12.54
N CYS A 228 -1.45 7.54 -13.18
CA CYS A 228 -2.51 7.37 -14.17
C CYS A 228 -2.05 6.57 -15.39
N PHE A 229 -0.82 6.78 -15.85
CA PHE A 229 -0.25 5.98 -16.93
C PHE A 229 -0.15 4.50 -16.57
N GLY A 230 0.39 4.18 -15.38
CA GLY A 230 0.46 2.81 -14.87
C GLY A 230 -0.93 2.18 -14.70
N ALA A 231 -1.89 2.92 -14.13
CA ALA A 231 -3.27 2.48 -13.98
C ALA A 231 -3.94 2.20 -15.34
N MET A 232 -3.72 3.05 -16.33
CA MET A 232 -4.24 2.85 -17.69
C MET A 232 -3.64 1.61 -18.35
N LEU A 233 -2.32 1.37 -18.19
CA LEU A 233 -1.70 0.14 -18.68
C LEU A 233 -2.26 -1.10 -17.98
N ALA A 234 -2.44 -1.05 -16.66
CA ALA A 234 -3.02 -2.15 -15.91
C ALA A 234 -4.48 -2.42 -16.36
N LEU A 235 -5.29 -1.38 -16.57
CA LEU A 235 -6.64 -1.49 -17.11
C LEU A 235 -6.67 -2.13 -18.50
N CYS A 236 -5.89 -1.61 -19.45
CA CYS A 236 -5.91 -2.08 -20.83
C CYS A 236 -5.29 -3.47 -21.01
N LEU A 237 -4.09 -3.67 -20.49
CA LEU A 237 -3.31 -4.90 -20.70
C LEU A 237 -3.65 -5.97 -19.67
N GLY A 238 -3.91 -5.60 -18.41
CA GLY A 238 -4.25 -6.55 -17.35
C GLY A 238 -5.75 -6.83 -17.32
N TYR A 239 -6.57 -5.84 -17.00
CA TYR A 239 -7.98 -6.06 -16.65
C TYR A 239 -8.94 -6.19 -17.84
N ILE A 240 -8.50 -5.81 -19.05
CA ILE A 240 -9.27 -5.97 -20.30
C ILE A 240 -8.64 -7.07 -21.17
N ALA A 241 -7.37 -6.96 -21.55
CA ALA A 241 -6.78 -7.92 -22.49
C ALA A 241 -6.70 -9.38 -21.96
N VAL A 242 -6.31 -9.57 -20.69
CA VAL A 242 -6.08 -10.91 -20.12
C VAL A 242 -7.38 -11.72 -19.93
N PRO A 243 -8.50 -11.16 -19.44
CA PRO A 243 -9.80 -11.85 -19.41
C PRO A 243 -10.34 -12.25 -20.78
N PHE A 244 -10.01 -11.47 -21.82
CA PHE A 244 -10.46 -11.73 -23.19
C PHE A 244 -9.56 -12.71 -23.97
N GLY A 245 -8.58 -13.31 -23.30
CA GLY A 245 -7.80 -14.43 -23.83
C GLY A 245 -6.39 -14.09 -24.26
N MET A 246 -5.86 -12.89 -23.96
CA MET A 246 -4.44 -12.61 -24.19
C MET A 246 -3.55 -13.44 -23.23
N PRO A 247 -2.40 -13.95 -23.70
CA PRO A 247 -1.48 -14.73 -22.89
C PRO A 247 -0.88 -13.89 -21.77
N GLU A 248 -0.95 -14.42 -20.55
CA GLU A 248 -0.70 -13.67 -19.31
C GLU A 248 0.78 -13.44 -18.97
N TYR A 249 1.66 -14.42 -19.20
CA TYR A 249 3.04 -14.36 -18.70
C TYR A 249 4.07 -13.73 -19.65
N GLY A 250 3.86 -13.83 -20.97
CA GLY A 250 4.84 -13.38 -21.97
C GLY A 250 4.49 -12.04 -22.57
N LEU A 251 3.47 -12.04 -23.44
CA LEU A 251 3.14 -10.87 -24.25
C LEU A 251 2.65 -9.69 -23.42
N THR A 252 1.85 -9.95 -22.38
CA THR A 252 1.30 -8.91 -21.52
C THR A 252 2.39 -8.25 -20.67
N PHE A 253 3.31 -9.03 -20.11
CA PHE A 253 4.44 -8.52 -19.33
C PHE A 253 5.43 -7.72 -20.21
N ILE A 254 5.80 -8.27 -21.37
CA ILE A 254 6.65 -7.56 -22.35
C ILE A 254 5.96 -6.26 -22.80
N GLY A 255 4.65 -6.33 -23.07
CA GLY A 255 3.84 -5.15 -23.42
C GLY A 255 3.89 -4.07 -22.35
N TYR A 256 3.81 -4.44 -21.07
CA TYR A 256 3.90 -3.51 -19.95
C TYR A 256 5.28 -2.84 -19.87
N VAL A 257 6.36 -3.63 -19.99
CA VAL A 257 7.73 -3.10 -19.97
C VAL A 257 7.98 -2.18 -21.16
N VAL A 258 7.61 -2.61 -22.37
CA VAL A 258 7.79 -1.81 -23.59
C VAL A 258 6.99 -0.51 -23.52
N ALA A 259 5.74 -0.56 -23.06
CA ALA A 259 4.91 0.64 -22.92
C ALA A 259 5.49 1.62 -21.90
N THR A 260 6.02 1.13 -20.77
CA THR A 260 6.67 1.96 -19.76
C THR A 260 7.94 2.61 -20.29
N VAL A 261 8.78 1.85 -21.00
CA VAL A 261 10.00 2.35 -21.62
C VAL A 261 9.67 3.38 -22.72
N ALA A 262 8.67 3.09 -23.56
CA ALA A 262 8.21 4.02 -24.59
C ALA A 262 7.69 5.33 -23.97
N PHE A 263 6.90 5.26 -22.91
CA PHE A 263 6.45 6.45 -22.19
C PHE A 263 7.62 7.27 -21.66
N TRP A 264 8.63 6.60 -21.07
CA TRP A 264 9.83 7.27 -20.60
C TRP A 264 10.59 7.99 -21.72
N PHE A 265 10.73 7.39 -22.90
CA PHE A 265 11.40 8.04 -24.04
C PHE A 265 10.56 9.13 -24.71
N LEU A 266 9.22 9.00 -24.74
CA LEU A 266 8.33 9.96 -25.40
C LEU A 266 8.02 11.19 -24.54
N VAL A 267 7.88 11.00 -23.23
CA VAL A 267 7.45 12.04 -22.28
C VAL A 267 8.61 12.54 -21.42
N GLY A 268 9.66 11.72 -21.25
CA GLY A 268 10.85 12.08 -20.49
C GLY A 268 11.58 13.26 -21.13
N LYS A 269 11.64 14.37 -20.40
CA LYS A 269 12.47 15.51 -20.78
C LYS A 269 13.88 15.30 -20.22
N PRO A 270 14.94 15.60 -21.00
CA PRO A 270 16.29 15.57 -20.47
C PRO A 270 16.41 16.56 -19.31
N LEU A 271 17.11 16.16 -18.25
CA LEU A 271 17.38 17.05 -17.14
C LEU A 271 18.21 18.23 -17.65
N PRO A 272 17.83 19.49 -17.38
CA PRO A 272 18.64 20.65 -17.73
C PRO A 272 20.07 20.53 -17.17
N ASP A 273 21.08 20.82 -17.99
CA ASP A 273 22.49 20.62 -17.66
C ASP A 273 22.91 21.30 -16.34
N HIS A 274 22.31 22.44 -15.99
CA HIS A 274 22.58 23.17 -14.74
C HIS A 274 22.18 22.39 -13.47
N LEU A 275 21.19 21.50 -13.55
CA LEU A 275 20.81 20.60 -12.45
C LEU A 275 21.71 19.35 -12.40
N VAL A 276 22.25 18.94 -13.55
CA VAL A 276 23.21 17.82 -13.65
C VAL A 276 24.60 18.23 -13.12
N THR A 277 25.05 19.45 -13.42
CA THR A 277 26.31 19.99 -12.90
C THR A 277 26.20 20.45 -11.44
N GLY A 278 25.03 20.96 -11.02
CA GLY A 278 24.76 21.28 -9.62
C GLY A 278 24.74 20.05 -8.70
N GLY A 279 24.49 18.85 -9.24
CA GLY A 279 24.52 17.59 -8.48
C GLY A 279 25.87 17.23 -7.84
N LYS A 280 26.98 17.85 -8.26
CA LYS A 280 28.26 17.75 -7.54
C LYS A 280 28.31 18.59 -6.27
N ASP A 281 27.55 19.68 -6.20
CA ASP A 281 27.49 20.60 -5.04
C ASP A 281 26.27 20.35 -4.13
N TYR A 282 25.19 19.78 -4.67
CA TYR A 282 24.07 19.22 -3.89
C TYR A 282 24.41 17.85 -3.26
N GLY A 283 25.63 17.35 -3.47
CA GLY A 283 26.15 16.14 -2.85
C GLY A 283 26.69 16.40 -1.44
N ARG A 284 25.96 15.91 -0.42
CA ARG A 284 26.38 15.73 0.99
C ARG A 284 26.73 16.98 1.82
N GLY A 285 27.13 18.10 1.24
CA GLY A 285 27.60 19.27 1.99
C GLY A 285 26.50 20.25 2.41
N GLN A 286 25.69 20.72 1.46
CA GLN A 286 24.79 21.86 1.69
C GLN A 286 23.49 21.50 2.42
N ALA A 287 22.88 20.33 2.15
CA ALA A 287 21.72 19.88 2.91
C ALA A 287 22.04 19.64 4.40
N PHE A 288 23.28 19.21 4.70
CA PHE A 288 23.78 19.04 6.07
C PHE A 288 24.18 20.37 6.71
N LYS A 289 24.63 21.35 5.90
CA LYS A 289 24.91 22.73 6.35
C LYS A 289 23.63 23.50 6.69
N GLN A 290 22.60 23.39 5.86
CA GLN A 290 21.28 24.00 6.11
C GLN A 290 20.60 23.42 7.37
N LEU A 291 20.85 22.15 7.69
CA LEU A 291 20.44 21.52 8.95
C LEU A 291 21.27 21.97 10.16
N LYS A 292 22.52 22.39 9.96
CA LYS A 292 23.45 22.82 11.01
C LYS A 292 23.35 24.32 11.30
N ASP A 293 22.96 25.12 10.32
CA ASP A 293 23.01 26.58 10.39
C ASP A 293 21.69 27.23 10.85
N GLY A 294 20.62 26.45 11.13
CA GLY A 294 19.44 26.94 11.85
C GLY A 294 18.73 28.14 11.21
N GLU A 295 18.77 28.27 9.89
CA GLU A 295 18.05 29.35 9.21
C GLU A 295 16.56 28.99 9.06
N ASP A 296 15.75 29.53 9.96
CA ASP A 296 14.30 29.73 9.80
C ASP A 296 14.04 30.65 8.60
N HIS A 297 14.02 30.09 7.38
CA HIS A 297 13.35 30.74 6.27
C HIS A 297 11.85 30.49 6.42
N THR A 298 11.20 31.39 7.17
CA THR A 298 9.77 31.64 7.06
C THR A 298 9.49 32.08 5.64
N VAL A 299 9.13 31.12 4.78
CA VAL A 299 8.50 31.41 3.50
C VAL A 299 7.24 32.19 3.83
N THR A 300 7.27 33.48 3.56
CA THR A 300 6.12 34.37 3.70
C THR A 300 5.14 33.98 2.62
N THR A 301 4.29 33.00 2.91
CA THR A 301 3.12 32.70 2.09
C THR A 301 2.22 33.92 2.20
N THR A 302 2.17 34.72 1.13
CA THR A 302 1.15 35.75 0.95
C THR A 302 -0.21 35.09 1.15
N ALA A 303 -0.89 35.49 2.21
CA ALA A 303 -2.23 35.08 2.54
C ALA A 303 -3.19 35.51 1.42
N GLU A 304 -3.79 34.55 0.73
CA GLU A 304 -5.17 34.69 0.28
C GLU A 304 -6.00 33.63 1.00
N THR A 305 -6.94 34.16 1.76
CA THR A 305 -7.94 33.55 2.62
C THR A 305 -8.67 32.37 1.99
N THR A 306 -8.57 31.19 2.62
CA THR A 306 -9.75 30.36 2.91
C THR A 306 -9.48 29.57 4.19
N GLU A 307 -9.81 30.19 5.32
CA GLU A 307 -9.89 29.52 6.62
C GLU A 307 -11.06 28.52 6.66
N THR A 308 -11.01 27.64 7.67
CA THR A 308 -11.98 26.62 8.09
C THR A 308 -11.81 25.27 7.35
N THR A 309 -10.98 24.34 7.79
CA THR A 309 -11.17 23.58 9.04
C THR A 309 -9.87 22.83 9.38
N ALA A 310 -9.10 23.33 10.34
CA ALA A 310 -8.01 22.60 10.99
C ALA A 310 -8.16 22.84 12.48
N THR A 311 -8.68 21.87 13.22
CA THR A 311 -8.45 21.82 14.68
C THR A 311 -8.49 20.36 15.10
N THR A 312 -7.47 19.97 15.85
CA THR A 312 -7.20 18.63 16.43
C THR A 312 -6.32 17.74 15.56
N THR A 313 -5.00 18.02 15.55
CA THR A 313 -3.91 17.06 15.84
C THR A 313 -2.57 17.80 15.73
N MET A 314 -2.28 18.70 16.67
CA MET A 314 -0.97 19.32 16.85
C MET A 314 -0.78 19.53 18.35
N ALA A 315 -0.42 18.45 19.03
CA ALA A 315 0.09 18.48 20.41
C ALA A 315 0.81 17.16 20.73
N TYR A 316 1.96 16.89 20.09
CA TYR A 316 3.00 16.05 20.69
C TYR A 316 4.34 16.15 19.92
N CYS A 317 4.99 17.31 19.99
CA CYS A 317 6.44 17.39 19.75
C CYS A 317 6.99 18.59 20.54
N GLY A 318 7.85 18.33 21.51
CA GLY A 318 8.47 19.37 22.32
C GLY A 318 9.05 18.83 23.63
N SER A 319 10.18 18.13 23.55
CA SER A 319 11.04 17.82 24.68
C SER A 319 11.75 19.09 25.17
N VAL A 320 11.56 19.45 26.45
CA VAL A 320 12.25 20.57 27.13
C VAL A 320 12.88 20.06 28.41
N THR A 321 14.17 20.34 28.62
CA THR A 321 14.81 20.59 29.94
C THR A 321 16.10 21.41 29.74
N PRO A 322 16.72 22.03 30.76
CA PRO A 322 16.14 23.06 31.64
C PRO A 322 17.09 24.28 31.84
N SER A 323 16.56 25.48 32.09
CA SER A 323 17.30 26.49 32.87
C SER A 323 16.35 27.47 33.58
N THR A 324 16.79 27.91 34.76
CA THR A 324 16.03 28.34 35.93
C THR A 324 15.85 29.87 36.05
N ILE A 325 14.64 30.29 36.50
CA ILE A 325 14.32 31.40 37.44
C ILE A 325 14.39 32.85 36.86
N THR A 326 13.42 33.78 36.94
CA THR A 326 12.34 34.16 37.91
C THR A 326 11.22 35.01 37.21
N PRO A 327 10.02 35.22 37.82
CA PRO A 327 8.82 35.83 37.20
C PRO A 327 8.67 37.35 37.50
N PRO A 328 7.77 38.12 36.84
CA PRO A 328 6.39 38.30 37.35
C PRO A 328 5.28 38.73 36.37
N SER A 329 4.06 38.67 36.91
CA SER A 329 2.85 39.49 36.66
C SER A 329 1.78 39.00 35.67
N THR A 330 0.69 38.59 36.32
CA THR A 330 -0.70 38.41 35.90
C THR A 330 -1.29 39.56 35.09
N THR A 331 -1.97 39.23 33.98
CA THR A 331 -3.18 39.94 33.55
C THR A 331 -3.99 39.05 32.60
N VAL A 332 -5.18 38.64 33.06
CA VAL A 332 -6.20 37.91 32.29
C VAL A 332 -7.14 38.95 31.67
N PRO A 333 -7.43 38.93 30.35
CA PRO A 333 -8.56 39.66 29.81
C PRO A 333 -9.81 38.75 29.76
N VAL A 334 -10.86 39.28 30.36
CA VAL A 334 -12.21 38.74 30.50
C VAL A 334 -12.97 38.77 29.17
N LEU A 335 -13.69 37.69 28.87
CA LEU A 335 -14.60 37.55 27.74
C LEU A 335 -15.88 38.39 28.00
N VAL A 336 -16.19 39.34 27.12
CA VAL A 336 -17.45 40.11 27.15
C VAL A 336 -18.35 39.59 26.03
N THR A 337 -19.47 38.97 26.38
CA THR A 337 -20.59 38.67 25.48
C THR A 337 -21.63 39.79 25.54
N PRO A 338 -22.24 40.20 24.41
CA PRO A 338 -23.51 40.88 24.42
C PRO A 338 -24.66 39.89 24.19
N SER A 339 -25.70 40.09 24.98
CA SER A 339 -26.98 39.38 25.02
C SER A 339 -27.95 39.81 23.91
N THR A 340 -29.11 39.12 23.89
CA THR A 340 -30.38 39.40 23.17
C THR A 340 -30.48 38.76 21.77
N THR A 341 -31.54 38.07 21.33
CA THR A 341 -32.92 37.89 21.84
C THR A 341 -33.49 36.58 21.27
N VAL A 342 -34.37 35.93 22.05
CA VAL A 342 -35.23 34.80 21.65
C VAL A 342 -36.32 35.29 20.70
N GLN A 343 -36.62 34.53 19.64
CA GLN A 343 -37.96 34.46 19.05
C GLN A 343 -38.20 33.10 18.37
N ASP A 344 -39.29 32.46 18.78
CA ASP A 344 -39.83 31.18 18.33
C ASP A 344 -40.26 31.19 16.85
N VAL A 345 -40.07 30.07 16.15
CA VAL A 345 -41.05 29.14 15.51
C VAL A 345 -40.30 27.89 15.07
#